data_AF-A0A9P5ZJU1-F1
#
_entry.id   AF-A0A9P5ZJU1-F1
#
_cell.length_a   1.000
_cell.length_b   1.000
_cell.length_c   1.000
_cell.angle_alpha   90.00
_cell.angle_beta   90.00
_cell.angle_gamma   90.00
#
_symmetry.space_group_name_H-M   'P 1'
#
loop_
_entity.id
_entity.type
_entity.pdbx_description
1 polymer ?
#
loop_
_entity_poly.entity_id
_entity_poly.type
_entity_poly.pdbx_seq_one_letter_code
_entity_poly.pdbx_strand_id
1 'polypeptide(L)'
;LIARTTTGEAVVFGLEAYVVQGMRVPLLLGEDFQTTYELGVARQASGQCEVFPSDQSYRIRASTNSDTDIGFKVRKATRRQLKGSFRDAPPVLARHTVHISPGCVSNVLVDAPFGMQDTWLVEKMLMSDECNEFASTPTTIISADNPYIPIANPTERPVMIRKGDIVGHLYDPQAYLD
;
A
#
# COMPACT_ATOMS: atom_id res chain seq x y z
N LEU A 1 2.71 13.10 12.64
CA LEU A 1 3.08 12.40 13.90
C LEU A 1 3.28 13.44 14.99
N ILE A 2 2.85 13.17 16.23
CA ILE A 2 3.05 14.08 17.37
C ILE A 2 3.81 13.33 18.46
N ALA A 3 4.89 13.93 18.97
CA ALA A 3 5.66 13.43 20.11
C ALA A 3 5.76 14.51 21.19
N ARG A 4 5.84 14.10 22.46
CA ARG A 4 6.07 15.02 23.57
C ARG A 4 7.54 15.06 23.94
N THR A 5 8.06 16.26 24.13
CA THR A 5 9.40 16.47 24.68
C THR A 5 9.44 16.14 26.17
N THR A 6 10.63 16.02 26.74
CA THR A 6 10.83 15.93 28.19
C THR A 6 10.34 17.16 28.95
N THR A 7 10.24 18.31 28.28
CA THR A 7 9.69 19.57 28.81
C THR A 7 8.16 19.67 28.69
N GLY A 8 7.52 18.71 28.02
CA GLY A 8 6.06 18.64 27.86
C GLY A 8 5.52 19.33 26.60
N GLU A 9 6.38 19.96 25.81
CA GLU A 9 6.05 20.58 24.52
C GLU A 9 5.73 19.50 23.47
N ALA A 10 4.93 19.86 22.48
CA ALA A 10 4.53 18.97 21.40
C ALA A 10 5.36 19.24 20.15
N VAL A 11 6.06 18.22 19.66
CA VAL A 11 6.75 18.25 18.37
C VAL A 11 5.86 17.58 17.33
N VAL A 12 5.63 18.27 16.22
CA VAL A 12 4.76 17.79 15.14
C VAL A 12 5.61 17.55 13.89
N PHE A 13 5.53 16.32 13.36
CA PHE A 13 6.22 15.92 12.13
C PHE A 13 5.22 15.69 11.01
N GLY A 14 5.51 16.26 9.83
CA GLY A 14 4.91 15.82 8.58
C GLY A 14 5.45 14.44 8.21
N LEU A 15 4.59 13.54 7.75
CA LEU A 15 5.05 12.24 7.28
C LEU A 15 4.21 11.77 6.10
N GLU A 16 4.87 11.08 5.20
CA GLU A 16 4.25 10.23 4.20
C GLU A 16 4.48 8.78 4.66
N ALA A 17 3.42 7.98 4.72
CA ALA A 17 3.52 6.59 5.17
C ALA A 17 2.76 5.67 4.21
N TYR A 18 3.34 4.49 4.02
CA TYR A 18 2.75 3.41 3.25
C TYR A 18 2.23 2.32 4.19
N VAL A 19 1.14 1.68 3.82
CA VAL A 19 0.58 0.56 4.60
C VAL A 19 1.28 -0.72 4.17
N VAL A 20 2.01 -1.34 5.09
CA VAL A 20 2.62 -2.66 4.87
C VAL A 20 1.79 -3.72 5.58
N GLN A 21 1.44 -4.75 4.85
CA GLN A 21 0.65 -5.84 5.37
C GLN A 21 1.44 -6.71 6.35
N GLY A 22 0.77 -7.17 7.42
CA GLY A 22 1.39 -8.04 8.41
C GLY A 22 2.33 -7.31 9.38
N MET A 23 2.41 -5.98 9.31
CA MET A 23 3.11 -5.20 10.32
C MET A 23 2.50 -5.44 11.71
N ARG A 24 3.35 -5.85 12.65
CA ARG A 24 3.01 -6.02 14.07
C ARG A 24 3.21 -4.74 14.88
N VAL A 25 3.84 -3.73 14.28
CA VAL A 25 4.04 -2.41 14.86
C VAL A 25 3.16 -1.39 14.13
N PRO A 26 2.64 -0.36 14.82
CA PRO A 26 1.66 0.57 14.25
C PRO A 26 2.22 1.54 13.21
N LEU A 27 3.49 1.90 13.38
CA LEU A 27 4.20 2.89 12.59
C LEU A 27 5.68 2.54 12.72
N LEU A 28 6.34 2.37 11.58
CA LEU A 28 7.77 2.18 11.50
C LEU A 28 8.33 3.39 10.77
N LEU A 29 9.26 4.08 11.41
CA LEU A 29 9.98 5.20 10.82
C LEU A 29 11.34 4.67 10.38
N GLY A 30 11.66 4.86 9.10
CA GLY A 30 12.93 4.43 8.52
C GLY A 30 14.08 5.37 8.85
N GLU A 31 15.26 5.00 8.36
CA GLU A 31 16.47 5.84 8.38
C GLU A 31 16.29 7.14 7.57
N ASP A 32 15.49 7.09 6.51
CA ASP A 32 15.12 8.23 5.67
C ASP A 32 14.43 9.32 6.49
N PHE A 33 13.50 8.95 7.37
CA PHE A 33 12.83 9.86 8.29
C PHE A 33 13.82 10.48 9.28
N GLN A 34 14.74 9.66 9.81
CA GLN A 34 15.79 10.12 10.70
C GLN A 34 16.69 11.15 10.02
N THR A 35 17.07 10.92 8.77
CA THR A 35 17.93 11.82 7.99
C THR A 35 17.19 13.10 7.61
N THR A 36 15.93 13.00 7.20
CA THR A 36 15.08 14.13 6.78
C THR A 36 14.91 15.16 7.89
N TYR A 37 14.72 14.71 9.13
CA TYR A 37 14.56 15.58 10.30
C TYR A 37 15.83 15.73 11.14
N GLU A 38 16.97 15.27 10.62
CA GLU A 38 18.28 15.30 11.29
C GLU A 38 18.22 14.81 12.75
N LEU A 39 17.56 13.67 12.96
CA LEU A 39 17.34 13.11 14.28
C LEU A 39 18.51 12.20 14.69
N GLY A 40 19.01 12.40 15.90
CA GLY A 40 19.92 11.52 16.62
C GLY A 40 19.18 10.64 17.63
N VAL A 41 19.75 9.47 17.92
CA VAL A 41 19.26 8.56 18.97
C VAL A 41 20.40 8.27 19.95
N ALA A 42 20.18 8.58 21.23
CA ALA A 42 21.06 8.19 22.31
C ALA A 42 20.47 6.97 23.02
N ARG A 43 21.24 5.87 23.06
CA ARG A 43 20.87 4.65 23.78
C ARG A 43 21.78 4.49 24.98
N GLN A 44 21.20 4.44 26.18
CA GLN A 44 21.94 4.22 27.41
C GLN A 44 21.90 2.73 27.78
N ALA A 45 22.96 2.25 28.43
CA ALA A 45 23.03 0.87 28.95
C ALA A 45 21.91 0.54 29.95
N SER A 46 21.29 1.56 30.55
CA SER A 46 20.11 1.46 31.42
C SER A 46 18.81 1.11 30.69
N GLY A 47 18.82 1.01 29.36
CA GLY A 47 17.63 0.80 28.51
C GLY A 47 16.84 2.08 28.22
N GLN A 48 17.20 3.20 28.84
CA GLN A 48 16.65 4.51 28.49
C GLN A 48 17.17 4.94 27.12
N CYS A 49 16.27 5.45 26.28
CA CYS A 49 16.62 5.98 24.97
C CYS A 49 16.12 7.42 24.85
N GLU A 50 16.85 8.27 24.15
CA GLU A 50 16.43 9.63 23.84
C GLU A 50 16.57 9.87 22.34
N VAL A 51 15.61 10.58 21.78
CA VAL A 51 15.65 11.08 20.39
C VAL A 51 15.79 12.60 20.46
N PHE A 52 16.70 13.16 19.67
CA PHE A 52 17.00 14.58 19.67
C PHE A 52 17.31 15.07 18.24
N PRO A 53 16.98 16.31 17.88
CA PRO A 53 17.42 16.92 16.63
C PRO A 53 18.92 17.25 16.67
N SER A 54 19.53 17.45 15.51
CA SER A 54 20.96 17.81 15.35
C SER A 54 21.38 19.01 16.21
N ASP A 55 20.51 20.01 16.34
CA ASP A 55 20.74 21.22 17.16
C ASP A 55 20.53 21.01 18.67
N GLN A 56 20.11 19.81 19.08
CA GLN A 56 19.80 19.44 20.48
C GLN A 56 18.78 20.35 21.18
N SER A 57 17.95 21.06 20.42
CA SER A 57 16.96 22.02 20.93
C SER A 57 15.91 21.40 21.86
N TYR A 58 15.60 20.12 21.67
CA TYR A 58 14.68 19.37 22.51
C TYR A 58 15.07 17.90 22.62
N ARG A 59 14.48 17.19 23.59
CA ARG A 59 14.65 15.74 23.76
C ARG A 59 13.31 15.05 23.87
N ILE A 60 13.16 13.95 23.15
CA ILE A 60 11.99 13.08 23.19
C ILE A 60 12.41 11.79 23.89
N ARG A 61 11.70 11.44 24.97
CA ARG A 61 11.96 10.20 25.68
C ARG A 61 11.49 9.01 24.85
N ALA A 62 12.36 8.01 24.71
CA ALA A 62 12.08 6.74 24.06
C ALA A 62 12.48 5.58 24.96
N SER A 63 11.99 4.39 24.65
CA SER A 63 12.35 3.17 25.35
C SER A 63 12.52 2.05 24.34
N THR A 64 13.53 1.20 24.54
CA THR A 64 13.61 -0.06 23.80
C THR A 64 12.55 -0.98 24.38
N ASN A 65 11.52 -1.32 23.61
CA ASN A 65 10.48 -2.23 24.06
C ASN A 65 10.42 -3.43 23.11
N SER A 66 10.58 -4.64 23.66
CA SER A 66 10.50 -5.90 22.91
C SER A 66 9.08 -6.40 22.74
N ASP A 67 8.13 -5.88 23.53
CA ASP A 67 6.73 -6.29 23.50
C ASP A 67 5.84 -5.05 23.66
N THR A 68 5.02 -4.76 22.65
CA THR A 68 4.36 -3.46 22.56
C THR A 68 2.85 -3.62 22.41
N ASP A 69 2.16 -3.74 23.55
CA ASP A 69 0.79 -3.22 23.67
C ASP A 69 0.88 -1.75 24.07
N ILE A 70 0.68 -0.87 23.10
CA ILE A 70 1.05 0.55 23.18
C ILE A 70 -0.17 1.41 23.51
N GLY A 71 -1.29 0.79 23.91
CA GLY A 71 -2.49 1.47 24.41
C GLY A 71 -3.22 2.34 23.37
N PHE A 72 -2.77 2.40 22.11
CA PHE A 72 -3.60 2.94 21.03
C PHE A 72 -4.52 1.84 20.52
N LYS A 73 -5.80 2.17 20.40
CA LYS A 73 -6.70 1.38 19.57
C LYS A 73 -6.35 1.68 18.12
N VAL A 74 -5.75 0.73 17.41
CA VAL A 74 -5.77 0.74 15.94
C VAL A 74 -7.23 0.65 15.54
N ARG A 75 -7.87 1.80 15.35
CA ARG A 75 -9.09 1.84 14.58
C ARG A 75 -8.63 1.48 13.18
N LYS A 76 -8.91 0.24 12.74
CA LYS A 76 -8.98 -0.03 11.31
C LYS A 76 -9.80 1.12 10.76
N ALA A 77 -9.22 1.93 9.89
CA ALA A 77 -10.04 2.80 9.07
C ALA A 77 -10.95 1.83 8.34
N THR A 78 -12.19 1.65 8.82
CA THR A 78 -13.28 1.26 7.95
C THR A 78 -13.13 2.22 6.82
N ARG A 79 -12.78 1.69 5.65
CA ARG A 79 -12.60 2.40 4.39
C ARG A 79 -13.62 3.53 4.45
N ARG A 80 -13.17 4.74 4.82
CA ARG A 80 -13.92 5.93 4.49
C ARG A 80 -13.76 5.82 3.00
N GLN A 81 -14.79 5.25 2.35
CA GLN A 81 -14.94 5.30 0.91
C GLN A 81 -14.51 6.71 0.59
N LEU A 82 -13.34 6.84 -0.04
CA LEU A 82 -12.85 8.10 -0.51
C LEU A 82 -14.02 8.60 -1.34
N LYS A 83 -14.76 9.53 -0.75
CA LYS A 83 -15.80 10.31 -1.40
C LYS A 83 -15.02 11.29 -2.26
N GLY A 84 -14.43 10.72 -3.30
CA GLY A 84 -13.81 11.37 -4.42
C GLY A 84 -14.21 10.50 -5.60
N SER A 85 -15.35 10.81 -6.22
CA SER A 85 -15.71 10.59 -7.62
C SER A 85 -15.30 9.34 -8.44
N PHE A 86 -14.86 8.20 -7.88
CA PHE A 86 -14.48 6.99 -8.65
C PHE A 86 -15.66 6.03 -8.94
N ARG A 87 -16.86 6.55 -9.23
CA ARG A 87 -18.06 5.69 -9.32
C ARG A 87 -18.34 5.01 -10.67
N ASP A 88 -17.68 5.36 -11.77
CA ASP A 88 -18.16 4.95 -13.11
C ASP A 88 -17.13 4.30 -14.06
N ALA A 89 -15.90 4.02 -13.63
CA ALA A 89 -14.94 3.32 -14.50
C ALA A 89 -15.39 1.87 -14.73
N PRO A 90 -15.60 1.42 -15.99
CA PRO A 90 -16.12 0.08 -16.24
C PRO A 90 -15.18 -1.02 -15.72
N PRO A 91 -15.72 -2.12 -15.16
CA PRO A 91 -14.89 -3.21 -14.66
C PRO A 91 -14.24 -3.98 -15.81
N VAL A 92 -13.02 -4.46 -15.55
CA VAL A 92 -12.29 -5.38 -16.43
C VAL A 92 -12.35 -6.77 -15.82
N LEU A 93 -12.88 -7.73 -16.57
CA LEU A 93 -13.20 -9.08 -16.10
C LEU A 93 -12.24 -10.12 -16.70
N ALA A 94 -11.84 -11.11 -15.92
CA ALA A 94 -11.08 -12.24 -16.44
C ALA A 94 -11.95 -13.09 -17.40
N ARG A 95 -11.46 -13.31 -18.64
CA ARG A 95 -12.19 -14.09 -19.66
C ARG A 95 -12.21 -15.59 -19.34
N HIS A 96 -11.16 -16.09 -18.70
CA HIS A 96 -10.98 -17.50 -18.35
C HIS A 96 -10.46 -17.67 -16.93
N THR A 97 -10.70 -18.85 -16.36
CA THR A 97 -10.08 -19.23 -15.09
C THR A 97 -8.59 -19.51 -15.30
N VAL A 98 -7.74 -18.90 -14.48
CA VAL A 98 -6.28 -19.02 -14.53
C VAL A 98 -5.76 -19.37 -13.15
N HIS A 99 -4.87 -20.36 -13.09
CA HIS A 99 -4.08 -20.67 -11.91
C HIS A 99 -2.70 -20.02 -12.02
N ILE A 100 -2.31 -19.27 -11.00
CA ILE A 100 -1.01 -18.60 -10.94
C ILE A 100 -0.22 -19.22 -9.80
N SER A 101 0.86 -19.91 -10.13
CA SER A 101 1.76 -20.54 -9.15
C SER A 101 2.38 -19.51 -8.19
N PRO A 102 2.84 -19.94 -6.99
CA PRO A 102 3.61 -19.10 -6.08
C PRO A 102 4.78 -18.41 -6.79
N GLY A 103 5.00 -17.12 -6.49
CA GLY A 103 6.10 -16.33 -7.06
C GLY A 103 6.06 -16.11 -8.58
N CYS A 104 4.94 -16.40 -9.26
CA CYS A 104 4.84 -16.33 -10.72
C CYS A 104 3.95 -15.17 -11.19
N VAL A 105 4.08 -14.84 -12.48
CA VAL A 105 3.21 -13.90 -13.18
C VAL A 105 2.50 -14.63 -14.32
N SER A 106 1.24 -14.33 -14.55
CA SER A 106 0.49 -14.85 -15.69
C SER A 106 -0.23 -13.73 -16.44
N ASN A 107 -0.17 -13.76 -17.77
CA ASN A 107 -0.94 -12.84 -18.61
C ASN A 107 -2.37 -13.36 -18.72
N VAL A 108 -3.30 -12.63 -18.11
CA VAL A 108 -4.72 -12.98 -18.09
C VAL A 108 -5.43 -12.21 -19.20
N LEU A 109 -6.09 -12.96 -20.08
CA LEU A 109 -6.97 -12.41 -21.11
C LEU A 109 -8.24 -11.86 -20.46
N VAL A 110 -8.65 -10.65 -20.86
CA VAL A 110 -9.75 -9.94 -20.21
C VAL A 110 -10.86 -9.49 -21.15
N ASP A 111 -12.04 -9.26 -20.57
CA ASP A 111 -13.21 -8.66 -21.17
C ASP A 111 -13.53 -7.32 -20.49
N ALA A 112 -13.75 -6.28 -21.29
CA ALA A 112 -14.20 -4.98 -20.82
C ALA A 112 -14.97 -4.27 -21.95
N PRO A 113 -15.76 -3.23 -21.68
CA PRO A 113 -16.45 -2.48 -22.72
C PRO A 113 -15.46 -1.53 -23.45
N PHE A 114 -14.61 -2.08 -24.31
CA PHE A 114 -13.54 -1.36 -25.03
C PHE A 114 -14.04 -0.31 -26.04
N GLY A 115 -15.35 -0.17 -26.26
CA GLY A 115 -15.92 0.83 -27.16
C GLY A 115 -15.32 0.75 -28.57
N MET A 116 -14.99 1.90 -29.16
CA MET A 116 -14.31 2.02 -30.46
C MET A 116 -12.83 2.42 -30.34
N GLN A 117 -12.28 2.40 -29.13
CA GLN A 117 -10.92 2.85 -28.88
C GLN A 117 -9.99 1.65 -28.76
N ASP A 118 -8.83 1.74 -29.41
CA ASP A 118 -7.90 0.61 -29.51
C ASP A 118 -7.04 0.44 -28.26
N THR A 119 -6.79 1.52 -27.51
CA THR A 119 -5.84 1.53 -26.38
C THR A 119 -6.49 2.02 -25.10
N TRP A 120 -6.35 1.26 -24.03
CA TRP A 120 -6.96 1.54 -22.73
C TRP A 120 -5.97 1.40 -21.59
N LEU A 121 -6.19 2.17 -20.52
CA LEU A 121 -5.45 2.05 -19.27
C LEU A 121 -6.25 1.19 -18.30
N VAL A 122 -5.59 0.22 -17.68
CA VAL A 122 -6.14 -0.52 -16.55
C VAL A 122 -5.36 -0.17 -15.31
N GLU A 123 -6.04 0.35 -14.29
CA GLU A 123 -5.42 0.76 -13.04
C GLU A 123 -5.01 -0.46 -12.19
N LYS A 124 -3.91 -0.30 -11.45
CA LYS A 124 -3.45 -1.26 -10.44
C LYS A 124 -4.60 -1.67 -9.51
N MET A 125 -4.81 -2.98 -9.40
CA MET A 125 -5.75 -3.55 -8.44
C MET A 125 -5.06 -4.61 -7.58
N LEU A 126 -5.38 -4.58 -6.28
CA LEU A 126 -5.00 -5.63 -5.34
C LEU A 126 -6.22 -6.53 -5.15
N MET A 127 -6.07 -7.80 -5.51
CA MET A 127 -7.09 -8.81 -5.27
C MET A 127 -6.82 -9.47 -3.92
N SER A 128 -7.86 -9.64 -3.11
CA SER A 128 -7.79 -10.33 -1.83
C SER A 128 -8.94 -11.32 -1.72
N ASP A 129 -8.62 -12.56 -1.34
CA ASP A 129 -9.62 -13.54 -0.91
C ASP A 129 -9.82 -13.47 0.62
N GLU A 130 -10.84 -14.15 1.15
CA GLU A 130 -11.14 -14.30 2.59
C GLU A 130 -9.93 -14.79 3.41
N CYS A 131 -9.00 -15.50 2.76
CA CYS A 131 -7.76 -16.02 3.34
C CYS A 131 -6.55 -15.07 3.27
N ASN A 132 -6.71 -13.84 2.76
CA ASN A 132 -5.67 -12.80 2.79
C ASN A 132 -4.46 -13.07 1.87
N GLU A 133 -4.65 -13.34 0.57
CA GLU A 133 -3.55 -13.51 -0.40
C GLU A 133 -3.65 -12.60 -1.63
N PHE A 134 -2.51 -12.00 -1.99
CA PHE A 134 -2.42 -10.73 -2.74
C PHE A 134 -1.90 -10.95 -4.15
N ALA A 135 -2.78 -11.37 -5.06
CA ALA A 135 -2.48 -11.20 -6.46
C ALA A 135 -2.61 -9.71 -6.83
N SER A 136 -1.63 -9.20 -7.57
CA SER A 136 -1.58 -7.79 -7.96
C SER A 136 -1.58 -7.67 -9.48
N THR A 137 -2.47 -6.84 -9.99
CA THR A 137 -2.37 -6.29 -11.34
C THR A 137 -1.60 -4.98 -11.27
N PRO A 138 -0.54 -4.77 -12.07
CA PRO A 138 0.08 -3.46 -12.20
C PRO A 138 -0.80 -2.56 -13.06
N THR A 139 -0.59 -1.24 -12.97
CA THR A 139 -1.16 -0.32 -13.94
C THR A 139 -0.62 -0.66 -15.33
N THR A 140 -1.50 -1.00 -16.26
CA THR A 140 -1.13 -1.58 -17.56
C THR A 140 -1.89 -0.88 -18.69
N ILE A 141 -1.20 -0.55 -19.78
CA ILE A 141 -1.84 -0.14 -21.03
C ILE A 141 -2.11 -1.39 -21.86
N ILE A 142 -3.36 -1.58 -22.29
CA ILE A 142 -3.81 -2.74 -23.06
C ILE A 142 -4.42 -2.32 -24.40
N SER A 143 -4.38 -3.22 -25.36
CA SER A 143 -5.09 -3.06 -26.64
C SER A 143 -6.41 -3.83 -26.63
N ALA A 144 -7.47 -3.26 -27.20
CA ALA A 144 -8.78 -3.91 -27.33
C ALA A 144 -8.73 -5.19 -28.17
N ASP A 145 -7.85 -5.27 -29.16
CA ASP A 145 -7.67 -6.43 -30.04
C ASP A 145 -6.92 -7.58 -29.37
N ASN A 146 -6.07 -7.26 -28.39
CA ASN A 146 -5.25 -8.23 -27.65
C ASN A 146 -5.17 -7.88 -26.15
N PRO A 147 -6.29 -7.96 -25.41
CA PRO A 147 -6.40 -7.39 -24.07
C PRO A 147 -5.87 -8.36 -23.01
N TYR A 148 -4.57 -8.29 -22.74
CA TYR A 148 -3.93 -9.07 -21.69
C TYR A 148 -3.46 -8.18 -20.56
N ILE A 149 -3.70 -8.62 -19.32
CA ILE A 149 -3.17 -7.97 -18.12
C ILE A 149 -2.22 -8.94 -17.41
N PRO A 150 -0.98 -8.53 -17.11
CA PRO A 150 -0.09 -9.34 -16.28
C PRO A 150 -0.59 -9.32 -14.84
N ILE A 151 -0.76 -10.50 -14.25
CA ILE A 151 -1.17 -10.64 -12.87
C ILE A 151 -0.08 -11.39 -12.11
N ALA A 152 0.48 -10.73 -11.10
CA ALA A 152 1.53 -11.28 -10.26
C ALA A 152 0.94 -11.98 -9.04
N ASN A 153 1.41 -13.19 -8.75
CA ASN A 153 1.22 -13.87 -7.48
C ASN A 153 2.54 -13.84 -6.69
N PRO A 154 2.76 -12.85 -5.81
CA PRO A 154 3.94 -12.76 -4.95
C PRO A 154 3.86 -13.68 -3.72
N THR A 155 2.79 -14.45 -3.54
CA THR A 155 2.58 -15.26 -2.34
C THR A 155 3.26 -16.63 -2.44
N GLU A 156 3.33 -17.34 -1.31
CA GLU A 156 3.87 -18.71 -1.23
C GLU A 156 2.86 -19.79 -1.64
N ARG A 157 1.63 -19.41 -2.00
CA ARG A 157 0.53 -20.32 -2.37
C ARG A 157 -0.01 -20.00 -3.75
N PRO A 158 -0.58 -20.98 -4.48
CA PRO A 158 -1.17 -20.72 -5.78
C PRO A 158 -2.44 -19.87 -5.64
N VAL A 159 -2.61 -18.89 -6.51
CA VAL A 159 -3.83 -18.07 -6.60
C VAL A 159 -4.65 -18.52 -7.81
N MET A 160 -5.96 -18.60 -7.64
CA MET A 160 -6.90 -18.88 -8.72
C MET A 160 -7.69 -17.62 -9.03
N ILE A 161 -7.61 -17.16 -10.28
CA ILE A 161 -8.46 -16.11 -10.83
C ILE A 161 -9.54 -16.80 -11.63
N ARG A 162 -10.80 -16.61 -11.28
CA ARG A 162 -11.93 -17.27 -11.94
C ARG A 162 -12.43 -16.41 -13.09
N LYS A 163 -13.00 -17.08 -14.10
CA LYS A 163 -13.74 -16.38 -15.14
C LYS A 163 -14.81 -15.46 -14.51
N GLY A 164 -14.82 -14.20 -14.94
CA GLY A 164 -15.74 -13.18 -14.42
C GLY A 164 -15.23 -12.41 -13.21
N ASP A 165 -14.07 -12.78 -12.64
CA ASP A 165 -13.46 -11.99 -11.56
C ASP A 165 -13.04 -10.62 -12.08
N ILE A 166 -13.26 -9.59 -11.27
CA ILE A 166 -12.81 -8.23 -11.57
C ILE A 166 -11.31 -8.15 -11.29
N VAL A 167 -10.53 -7.83 -12.32
CA VAL A 167 -9.05 -7.74 -12.25
C VAL A 167 -8.53 -6.31 -12.43
N GLY A 168 -9.42 -5.34 -12.69
CA GLY A 168 -9.09 -3.93 -12.80
C GLY A 168 -10.28 -3.07 -13.22
N HIS A 169 -10.02 -1.79 -13.45
CA HIS A 169 -11.00 -0.82 -13.99
C HIS A 169 -10.41 -0.13 -15.20
N LEU A 170 -11.25 0.13 -16.20
CA LEU A 170 -10.87 0.64 -17.51
C LEU A 170 -10.93 2.17 -17.53
N TYR A 171 -9.88 2.81 -18.00
CA TYR A 171 -9.76 4.27 -18.13
C TYR A 171 -9.23 4.65 -19.51
N ASP A 172 -9.68 5.81 -20.01
CA ASP A 172 -9.08 6.43 -21.18
C ASP A 172 -7.70 6.99 -20.81
N PRO A 173 -6.60 6.53 -21.43
CA PRO A 173 -5.26 7.02 -21.13
C PRO A 173 -5.11 8.53 -21.30
N GLN A 174 -5.79 9.16 -22.27
CA GLN A 174 -5.67 10.60 -22.50
C GLN A 174 -6.30 11.40 -21.36
N ALA A 175 -7.50 11.00 -20.91
CA ALA A 175 -8.18 11.68 -19.80
C ALA A 175 -7.53 11.40 -18.43
N TYR A 176 -6.75 10.33 -18.29
CA TYR A 176 -6.21 9.89 -17.00
C TYR A 176 -4.77 10.36 -16.74
N LEU A 177 -3.97 10.58 -17.79
CA LEU A 177 -2.54 10.89 -17.67
C LEU A 177 -2.20 12.37 -17.91
N ASP A 178 -3.15 13.18 -18.39
CA ASP A 178 -3.05 14.63 -18.56
C ASP A 178 -3.53 15.40 -17.30
#